data_AF-A0A937TFD5-F1
#
_entry.id   AF-A0A937TFD5-F1
#
_cell.length_a   1.000
_cell.length_b   1.000
_cell.length_c   1.000
_cell.angle_alpha   90.00
_cell.angle_beta   90.00
_cell.angle_gamma   90.00
#
_symmetry.space_group_name_H-M   'P 1'
#
loop_
_entity.id
_entity.type
_entity.pdbx_description
1 polymer ?
#
loop_
_entity_poly.entity_id
_entity_poly.type
_entity_poly.pdbx_seq_one_letter_code
_entity_poly.pdbx_strand_id
1 'polypeptide(L)'
;MKKHLRTFALSAVALLAIAAFLSWPVAGWLEARECWAPGDARVDAVYILAGNSDGARGRGVVAWLQGGGKTERILLPHDSMKGPWSRRDQRNLTMGEWALRRLTEALAEAGLDVPVEVVAADMGGTDAEVASVVRLVADRSDLGTVALATSRFHVRRTHQRAKKHFDDVPVMIPGVEKWYDRAPWVVGIELLKMLRDRLGLTRVVRRRSE
;
A
#
# COMPACT_ATOMS: atom_id res chain seq x y z
N MET A 1 -10.57 5.13 52.39
CA MET A 1 -10.31 6.23 51.42
C MET A 1 -8.95 6.16 50.72
N LYS A 2 -7.80 6.13 51.41
CA LYS A 2 -6.46 6.19 50.77
C LYS A 2 -6.16 5.08 49.74
N LYS A 3 -6.69 3.85 49.92
CA LYS A 3 -6.51 2.75 48.96
C LYS A 3 -7.25 2.99 47.64
N HIS A 4 -8.51 3.47 47.70
CA HIS A 4 -9.31 3.79 46.52
C HIS A 4 -8.73 4.96 45.71
N LEU A 5 -8.15 5.96 46.38
CA LEU A 5 -7.45 7.07 45.70
C LEU A 5 -6.21 6.58 44.95
N ARG A 6 -5.43 5.67 45.54
CA ARG A 6 -4.24 5.08 44.91
C ARG A 6 -4.59 4.22 43.70
N THR A 7 -5.61 3.36 43.82
CA THR A 7 -6.07 2.56 42.68
C THR A 7 -6.60 3.44 41.55
N PHE A 8 -7.36 4.48 41.87
CA PHE A 8 -7.84 5.44 40.88
C PHE A 8 -6.68 6.16 40.16
N ALA A 9 -5.69 6.66 40.90
CA ALA A 9 -4.52 7.31 40.32
C ALA A 9 -3.70 6.37 39.43
N LEU A 10 -3.47 5.12 39.86
CA LEU A 10 -2.76 4.11 39.06
C LEU A 10 -3.53 3.75 37.78
N SER A 11 -4.84 3.58 37.86
CA SER A 11 -5.69 3.35 36.68
C SER A 11 -5.65 4.53 35.72
N ALA A 12 -5.72 5.77 36.22
CA ALA A 12 -5.62 6.97 35.41
C ALA A 12 -4.26 7.07 34.68
N VAL A 13 -3.15 6.80 35.38
CA VAL A 13 -1.81 6.78 34.77
C VAL A 13 -1.69 5.69 33.71
N ALA A 14 -2.19 4.48 33.98
CA ALA A 14 -2.18 3.39 33.01
C ALA A 14 -3.00 3.74 31.75
N LEU A 15 -4.19 4.33 31.92
CA LEU A 15 -5.02 4.77 30.80
C LEU A 15 -4.34 5.87 29.98
N LEU A 16 -3.70 6.84 30.63
CA LEU A 16 -2.94 7.89 29.93
C LEU A 16 -1.75 7.31 29.15
N ALA A 17 -1.02 6.34 29.73
CA ALA A 17 0.07 5.67 29.04
C ALA A 17 -0.43 4.88 27.82
N ILE A 18 -1.57 4.18 27.93
CA ILE A 18 -2.21 3.48 26.80
C ILE A 18 -2.68 4.49 25.74
N ALA A 19 -3.33 5.58 26.14
CA ALA A 19 -3.80 6.61 25.22
C ALA A 19 -2.63 7.27 24.47
N ALA A 20 -1.54 7.60 25.16
CA ALA A 20 -0.33 8.13 24.54
C ALA A 20 0.35 7.10 23.62
N PHE A 21 0.33 5.82 23.99
CA PHE A 21 0.86 4.75 23.14
C PHE A 21 0.02 4.54 21.87
N LEU A 22 -1.31 4.65 21.98
CA LEU A 22 -2.24 4.48 20.86
C LEU A 22 -2.45 5.76 20.03
N SER A 23 -2.05 6.94 20.51
CA SER A 23 -2.20 8.19 19.75
C SER A 23 -1.31 8.21 18.51
N TRP A 24 -0.11 7.64 18.58
CA TRP A 24 0.81 7.55 17.44
C TRP A 24 0.22 6.73 16.26
N PRO A 25 -0.27 5.48 16.43
CA PRO A 25 -0.86 4.75 15.32
C PRO A 25 -2.05 5.44 14.70
N VAL A 26 -2.89 6.09 15.51
CA VAL A 26 -4.07 6.84 15.07
C VAL A 26 -3.65 8.07 14.26
N ALA A 27 -2.70 8.86 14.75
CA ALA A 27 -2.18 10.02 14.05
C ALA A 27 -1.59 9.66 12.68
N GLY A 28 -0.79 8.59 12.61
CA GLY A 28 -0.24 8.12 11.32
C GLY A 28 -1.30 7.55 10.36
N TRP A 29 -2.42 7.04 10.88
CA TRP A 29 -3.54 6.61 10.04
C TRP A 29 -4.34 7.79 9.50
N LEU A 30 -4.58 8.82 10.31
CA LEU A 30 -5.23 10.06 9.90
C LEU A 30 -4.39 10.80 8.85
N GLU A 31 -3.08 10.94 9.07
CA GLU A 31 -2.17 11.56 8.11
C GLU A 31 -2.17 10.82 6.77
N ALA A 32 -2.09 9.47 6.78
CA ALA A 32 -2.14 8.70 5.55
C ALA A 32 -3.49 8.80 4.82
N ARG A 33 -4.58 9.12 5.53
CA ARG A 33 -5.91 9.35 4.98
C ARG A 33 -6.03 10.72 4.31
N GLU A 34 -5.34 11.73 4.83
CA GLU A 34 -5.24 13.05 4.20
C GLU A 34 -4.51 12.98 2.86
N CYS A 35 -3.59 12.03 2.69
CA CYS A 35 -2.90 11.78 1.42
C CYS A 35 -3.71 10.95 0.42
N TRP A 36 -4.96 10.59 0.71
CA TRP A 36 -5.78 9.83 -0.24
C TRP A 36 -6.13 10.68 -1.44
N ALA A 37 -6.03 10.09 -2.62
CA ALA A 37 -6.42 10.76 -3.86
C ALA A 37 -7.88 11.21 -3.76
N PRO A 38 -8.15 12.51 -3.97
CA PRO A 38 -9.50 12.97 -4.27
C PRO A 38 -10.09 12.17 -5.42
N GLY A 39 -11.41 12.01 -5.40
CA GLY A 39 -12.13 11.25 -6.42
C GLY A 39 -11.96 11.79 -7.83
N ASP A 40 -11.59 13.06 -7.99
CA ASP A 40 -11.41 13.79 -9.25
C ASP A 40 -9.95 14.16 -9.54
N ALA A 41 -9.00 13.66 -8.74
CA ALA A 41 -7.59 13.96 -8.91
C ALA A 41 -7.06 13.46 -10.27
N ARG A 42 -6.08 14.19 -10.83
CA ARG A 42 -5.31 13.75 -11.98
C ARG A 42 -3.87 13.45 -11.57
N VAL A 43 -3.36 12.31 -12.00
CA VAL A 43 -1.94 11.94 -11.91
C VAL A 43 -1.46 11.44 -13.27
N ASP A 44 -0.15 11.42 -13.51
CA ASP A 44 0.39 10.92 -14.79
C ASP A 44 0.41 9.39 -14.80
N ALA A 45 0.75 8.79 -13.65
CA ALA A 45 0.73 7.33 -13.48
C ALA A 45 0.19 6.89 -12.12
N VAL A 46 -0.48 5.74 -12.11
CA VAL A 46 -0.82 5.00 -10.89
C VAL A 46 0.05 3.76 -10.83
N TYR A 47 0.93 3.66 -9.83
CA TYR A 47 1.68 2.43 -9.57
C TYR A 47 0.95 1.56 -8.55
N ILE A 48 0.66 0.31 -8.91
CA ILE A 48 0.00 -0.65 -8.00
C ILE A 48 1.05 -1.45 -7.23
N LEU A 49 1.15 -1.25 -5.92
CA LEU A 49 2.08 -2.03 -5.09
C LEU A 49 1.75 -3.53 -5.10
N ALA A 50 2.78 -4.34 -5.27
CA ALA A 50 2.71 -5.79 -5.32
C ALA A 50 2.26 -6.40 -3.98
N GLY A 51 1.69 -7.60 -4.05
CA GLY A 51 1.54 -8.49 -2.91
C GLY A 51 0.47 -9.54 -3.11
N ASN A 52 0.36 -10.46 -2.16
CA ASN A 52 -0.45 -11.69 -2.26
C ASN A 52 -1.95 -11.51 -2.58
N SER A 53 -2.49 -10.29 -2.68
CA SER A 53 -3.89 -10.01 -3.02
C SER A 53 -4.08 -8.79 -3.94
N ASP A 54 -3.30 -8.69 -5.03
CA ASP A 54 -3.32 -7.56 -5.98
C ASP A 54 -4.71 -7.19 -6.51
N GLY A 55 -5.65 -8.13 -6.55
CA GLY A 55 -7.03 -7.86 -6.97
C GLY A 55 -7.75 -6.78 -6.15
N ALA A 56 -7.45 -6.60 -4.86
CA ALA A 56 -8.11 -5.56 -4.06
C ALA A 56 -7.58 -4.15 -4.35
N ARG A 57 -6.30 -4.05 -4.74
CA ARG A 57 -5.65 -2.77 -5.09
C ARG A 57 -6.09 -2.33 -6.48
N GLY A 58 -6.07 -3.23 -7.46
CA GLY A 58 -6.60 -2.97 -8.80
C GLY A 58 -8.06 -2.52 -8.77
N ARG A 59 -8.92 -3.18 -7.98
CA ARG A 59 -10.30 -2.71 -7.78
C ARG A 59 -10.40 -1.32 -7.13
N GLY A 60 -9.46 -0.96 -6.25
CA GLY A 60 -9.38 0.39 -5.69
C GLY A 60 -9.05 1.43 -6.75
N VAL A 61 -8.11 1.11 -7.65
CA VAL A 61 -7.79 1.96 -8.81
C VAL A 61 -9.02 2.12 -9.72
N VAL A 62 -9.70 1.03 -10.07
CA VAL A 62 -10.93 1.07 -10.88
C VAL A 62 -12.00 1.93 -10.21
N ALA A 63 -12.24 1.74 -8.91
CA ALA A 63 -13.23 2.54 -8.18
C ALA A 63 -12.85 4.03 -8.14
N TRP A 64 -11.56 4.36 -8.00
CA TRP A 64 -11.08 5.74 -8.06
C TRP A 64 -11.28 6.35 -9.45
N LEU A 65 -10.97 5.61 -10.53
CA LEU A 65 -11.21 6.05 -11.90
C LEU A 65 -12.72 6.28 -12.18
N GLN A 66 -13.58 5.37 -11.72
CA GLN A 66 -15.04 5.53 -11.82
C GLN A 66 -15.56 6.73 -11.01
N GLY A 67 -14.84 7.13 -9.96
CA GLY A 67 -15.13 8.31 -9.14
C GLY A 67 -14.76 9.65 -9.79
N GLY A 68 -14.16 9.63 -10.98
CA GLY A 68 -13.70 10.83 -11.70
C GLY A 68 -12.17 10.96 -11.78
N GLY A 69 -11.43 10.03 -11.19
CA GLY A 69 -9.97 10.05 -11.14
C GLY A 69 -9.41 9.88 -12.54
N LYS A 70 -8.29 10.53 -12.82
CA LYS A 70 -7.67 10.52 -14.16
C LYS A 70 -6.21 10.12 -14.06
N THR A 71 -5.82 9.15 -14.86
CA THR A 71 -4.42 8.76 -15.05
C THR A 71 -4.14 8.50 -16.51
N GLU A 72 -2.91 8.75 -16.96
CA GLU A 72 -2.52 8.45 -18.34
C GLU A 72 -2.16 6.98 -18.50
N ARG A 73 -1.68 6.34 -17.42
CA ARG A 73 -1.38 4.91 -17.40
C ARG A 73 -1.40 4.32 -15.99
N ILE A 74 -1.42 3.00 -15.94
CA ILE A 74 -1.24 2.22 -14.71
C ILE A 74 0.05 1.42 -14.83
N LEU A 75 0.96 1.59 -13.88
CA LEU A 75 2.19 0.82 -13.78
C LEU A 75 1.94 -0.38 -12.85
N LEU A 76 2.11 -1.58 -13.40
CA LEU A 76 1.89 -2.83 -12.68
C LEU A 76 3.22 -3.59 -12.54
N PRO A 77 3.72 -3.82 -11.33
CA PRO A 77 4.96 -4.57 -11.14
C PRO A 77 4.80 -6.05 -11.49
N HIS A 78 5.80 -6.62 -12.15
CA HIS A 78 5.80 -8.04 -12.52
C HIS A 78 6.27 -8.95 -11.38
N ASP A 79 5.34 -9.41 -10.54
CA ASP A 79 5.66 -10.40 -9.49
C ASP A 79 5.86 -11.79 -10.11
N SER A 80 7.12 -12.23 -10.18
CA SER A 80 7.52 -13.53 -10.75
C SER A 80 7.15 -14.74 -9.87
N MET A 81 6.62 -14.52 -8.66
CA MET A 81 6.17 -15.59 -7.77
C MET A 81 5.11 -16.45 -8.46
N LYS A 82 5.28 -17.77 -8.45
CA LYS A 82 4.32 -18.68 -9.06
C LYS A 82 3.01 -18.68 -8.26
N GLY A 83 1.93 -18.34 -8.95
CA GLY A 83 0.58 -18.37 -8.44
C GLY A 83 -0.14 -19.70 -8.72
N PRO A 84 -1.46 -19.74 -8.51
CA PRO A 84 -2.26 -20.95 -8.74
C PRO A 84 -2.32 -21.36 -10.23
N TRP A 85 -2.66 -22.62 -10.46
CA TRP A 85 -2.84 -23.20 -11.80
C TRP A 85 -3.98 -22.50 -12.55
N SER A 86 -3.69 -22.02 -13.76
CA SER A 86 -4.70 -21.52 -14.69
C SER A 86 -5.19 -22.65 -15.59
N ARG A 87 -6.49 -22.96 -15.53
CA ARG A 87 -7.13 -23.89 -16.48
C ARG A 87 -7.12 -23.34 -17.91
N ARG A 88 -7.16 -22.02 -18.09
CA ARG A 88 -7.16 -21.39 -19.42
C ARG A 88 -5.79 -21.52 -20.09
N ASP A 89 -4.72 -21.27 -19.34
CA ASP A 89 -3.36 -21.24 -19.87
C ASP A 89 -2.62 -22.57 -19.70
N GLN A 90 -3.26 -23.56 -19.04
CA GLN A 90 -2.69 -24.88 -18.74
C GLN A 90 -1.30 -24.80 -18.08
N ARG A 91 -1.11 -23.79 -17.20
CA ARG A 91 0.12 -23.58 -16.43
C ARG A 91 -0.13 -22.77 -15.16
N ASN A 92 0.83 -22.77 -14.24
CA ASN A 92 0.89 -21.79 -13.16
C ASN A 92 1.29 -20.41 -13.72
N LEU A 93 0.34 -19.48 -13.72
CA LEU A 93 0.65 -18.07 -13.95
C LEU A 93 1.41 -17.51 -12.75
N THR A 94 2.27 -16.53 -13.01
CA THR A 94 2.86 -15.72 -11.96
C THR A 94 1.80 -14.84 -11.28
N MET A 95 2.08 -14.34 -10.08
CA MET A 95 1.19 -13.43 -9.39
C MET A 95 1.00 -12.13 -10.18
N GLY A 96 2.05 -11.63 -10.84
CA GLY A 96 1.97 -10.48 -11.75
C GLY A 96 1.07 -10.73 -12.95
N GLU A 97 1.14 -11.92 -13.57
CA GLU A 97 0.24 -12.30 -14.68
C GLU A 97 -1.23 -12.37 -14.23
N TRP A 98 -1.49 -12.92 -13.03
CA TRP A 98 -2.84 -12.92 -12.45
C TRP A 98 -3.33 -11.51 -12.13
N ALA A 99 -2.45 -10.64 -11.62
CA ALA A 99 -2.77 -9.26 -11.32
C ALA A 99 -3.12 -8.47 -12.58
N LEU A 100 -2.30 -8.61 -13.64
CA LEU A 100 -2.53 -7.97 -14.94
C LEU A 100 -3.89 -8.38 -15.49
N ARG A 101 -4.15 -9.69 -15.58
CA ARG A 101 -5.41 -10.20 -16.11
C ARG A 101 -6.61 -9.64 -15.36
N ARG A 102 -6.62 -9.72 -14.03
CA ARG A 102 -7.73 -9.24 -13.21
C ARG A 102 -7.93 -7.74 -13.32
N LEU A 103 -6.85 -6.98 -13.43
CA LEU A 103 -6.91 -5.53 -13.61
C LEU A 103 -7.50 -5.18 -14.98
N THR A 104 -7.01 -5.81 -16.05
CA THR A 104 -7.51 -5.57 -17.41
C THR A 104 -8.99 -5.97 -17.55
N GLU A 105 -9.38 -7.10 -16.93
CA GLU A 105 -10.80 -7.53 -16.89
C GLU A 105 -11.65 -6.50 -16.14
N ALA A 106 -11.21 -6.04 -14.96
CA ALA A 106 -11.94 -5.05 -14.17
C ALA A 106 -12.04 -3.67 -14.85
N LEU A 107 -11.00 -3.24 -15.58
CA LEU A 107 -11.03 -2.01 -16.39
C LEU A 107 -12.04 -2.14 -17.53
N ALA A 108 -12.03 -3.26 -18.24
CA ALA A 108 -12.97 -3.53 -19.34
C ALA A 108 -14.42 -3.61 -18.83
N GLU A 109 -14.68 -4.29 -17.72
CA GLU A 109 -16.01 -4.36 -17.08
C GLU A 109 -16.52 -2.98 -16.66
N ALA A 110 -15.61 -2.08 -16.26
CA ALA A 110 -15.94 -0.71 -15.90
C ALA A 110 -16.04 0.25 -17.10
N GLY A 111 -15.77 -0.21 -18.32
CA GLY A 111 -15.73 0.63 -19.53
C GLY A 111 -14.59 1.65 -19.53
N LEU A 112 -13.49 1.36 -18.82
CA LEU A 112 -12.32 2.23 -18.70
C LEU A 112 -11.22 1.78 -19.65
N ASP A 113 -10.81 2.67 -20.55
CA ASP A 113 -9.67 2.45 -21.46
C ASP A 113 -8.43 3.18 -20.93
N VAL A 114 -7.72 2.53 -20.01
CA VAL A 114 -6.48 3.04 -19.42
C VAL A 114 -5.37 2.02 -19.67
N PRO A 115 -4.24 2.40 -20.30
CA PRO A 115 -3.17 1.47 -20.60
C PRO A 115 -2.50 0.98 -19.32
N VAL A 116 -2.24 -0.33 -19.28
CA VAL A 116 -1.51 -0.99 -18.19
C VAL A 116 -0.12 -1.37 -18.69
N GLU A 117 0.90 -0.74 -18.11
CA GLU A 117 2.32 -0.97 -18.40
C GLU A 117 2.89 -1.92 -17.34
N VAL A 118 3.42 -3.07 -17.76
CA VAL A 118 4.08 -4.00 -16.83
C VAL A 118 5.52 -3.56 -16.64
N VAL A 119 5.92 -3.32 -15.39
CA VAL A 119 7.25 -2.79 -15.03
C VAL A 119 8.03 -3.75 -14.14
N ALA A 120 9.36 -3.70 -14.23
CA ALA A 120 10.24 -4.38 -13.30
C ALA A 120 10.28 -3.61 -11.98
N ALA A 121 10.16 -4.31 -10.84
CA ALA A 121 10.25 -3.72 -9.51
C ALA A 121 10.93 -4.68 -8.54
N ASP A 122 11.59 -4.12 -7.52
CA ASP A 122 12.18 -4.92 -6.44
C ASP A 122 11.13 -5.23 -5.38
N MET A 123 10.78 -6.52 -5.24
CA MET A 123 9.74 -6.99 -4.32
C MET A 123 10.29 -7.51 -3.00
N GLY A 124 11.49 -7.10 -2.60
CA GLY A 124 12.10 -7.44 -1.30
C GLY A 124 11.36 -6.92 -0.07
N GLY A 125 10.26 -6.17 -0.26
CA GLY A 125 9.38 -5.61 0.76
C GLY A 125 8.93 -4.20 0.40
N THR A 126 8.03 -3.62 1.19
CA THR A 126 7.44 -2.28 0.88
C THR A 126 8.50 -1.18 0.73
N ASP A 127 9.59 -1.21 1.51
CA ASP A 127 10.67 -0.20 1.39
C ASP A 127 11.45 -0.34 0.07
N ALA A 128 11.80 -1.58 -0.30
CA ALA A 128 12.53 -1.87 -1.53
C ALA A 128 11.68 -1.56 -2.77
N GLU A 129 10.40 -1.91 -2.70
CA GLU A 129 9.45 -1.65 -3.77
C GLU A 129 9.26 -0.15 -3.99
N VAL A 130 8.97 0.63 -2.93
CA VAL A 130 8.83 2.08 -3.04
C VAL A 130 10.12 2.73 -3.56
N ALA A 131 11.30 2.29 -3.11
CA ALA A 131 12.57 2.76 -3.64
C ALA A 131 12.74 2.44 -5.14
N SER A 132 12.25 1.29 -5.60
CA SER A 132 12.26 0.95 -7.02
C SER A 132 11.34 1.83 -7.86
N VAL A 133 10.19 2.24 -7.31
CA VAL A 133 9.29 3.19 -7.99
C VAL A 133 9.96 4.55 -8.15
N VAL A 134 10.67 5.05 -7.13
CA VAL A 134 11.39 6.33 -7.23
C VAL A 134 12.41 6.29 -8.36
N ARG A 135 13.18 5.20 -8.47
CA ARG A 135 14.13 5.02 -9.59
C ARG A 135 13.42 5.00 -10.95
N LEU A 136 12.33 4.24 -11.04
CA LEU A 136 11.51 4.17 -12.25
C LEU A 136 11.00 5.54 -12.68
N VAL A 137 10.55 6.37 -11.73
CA VAL A 137 10.04 7.72 -12.00
C VAL A 137 11.18 8.68 -12.36
N ALA A 138 12.32 8.61 -11.67
CA ALA A 138 13.49 9.44 -11.96
C ALA A 138 14.03 9.21 -13.38
N ASP A 139 13.93 8.00 -13.89
CA ASP A 139 14.35 7.63 -15.26
C ASP A 139 13.31 8.01 -16.33
N ARG A 140 12.14 8.55 -15.94
CA ARG A 140 10.97 8.78 -16.82
C ARG A 140 10.54 10.24 -16.76
N SER A 141 11.01 11.03 -17.72
CA SER A 141 10.62 12.45 -17.85
C SER A 141 9.15 12.67 -18.18
N ASP A 142 8.41 11.63 -18.59
CA ASP A 142 6.97 11.67 -18.85
C ASP A 142 6.11 11.51 -17.58
N LEU A 143 6.72 11.30 -16.39
CA LEU A 143 6.02 11.08 -15.13
C LEU A 143 6.31 12.22 -14.14
N GLY A 144 5.48 13.27 -14.14
CA GLY A 144 5.59 14.38 -13.19
C GLY A 144 4.90 14.08 -11.85
N THR A 145 3.81 13.33 -11.87
CA THR A 145 2.98 12.99 -10.72
C THR A 145 2.64 11.51 -10.70
N VAL A 146 2.88 10.85 -9.56
CA VAL A 146 2.59 9.43 -9.37
C VAL A 146 1.71 9.22 -8.16
N ALA A 147 0.70 8.36 -8.31
CA ALA A 147 -0.05 7.81 -7.19
C ALA A 147 0.40 6.38 -6.89
N LEU A 148 0.44 6.03 -5.60
CA LEU A 148 0.68 4.66 -5.15
C LEU A 148 -0.64 4.02 -4.74
N ALA A 149 -1.05 2.98 -5.47
CA ALA A 149 -2.20 2.17 -5.14
C ALA A 149 -1.82 1.02 -4.22
N THR A 150 -2.38 1.00 -3.01
CA THR A 150 -2.03 0.03 -1.97
C THR A 150 -3.27 -0.45 -1.22
N SER A 151 -3.17 -1.56 -0.50
CA SER A 151 -4.28 -1.99 0.37
C SER A 151 -4.45 -1.00 1.51
N ARG A 152 -5.69 -0.78 1.99
CA ARG A 152 -5.96 0.06 3.18
C ARG A 152 -5.09 -0.32 4.38
N PHE A 153 -4.88 -1.62 4.58
CA PHE A 153 -3.98 -2.15 5.61
C PHE A 153 -2.53 -1.68 5.52
N HIS A 154 -2.02 -1.37 4.32
CA HIS A 154 -0.63 -1.00 4.11
C HIS A 154 -0.42 0.49 3.87
N VAL A 155 -1.49 1.30 3.82
CA VAL A 155 -1.40 2.71 3.42
C VAL A 155 -0.43 3.50 4.29
N ARG A 156 -0.44 3.29 5.61
CA ARG A 156 0.47 3.97 6.53
C ARG A 156 1.92 3.57 6.32
N ARG A 157 2.20 2.27 6.19
CA ARG A 157 3.57 1.79 5.91
C ARG A 157 4.05 2.33 4.57
N THR A 158 3.24 2.24 3.52
CA THR A 158 3.55 2.77 2.20
C THR A 158 3.84 4.26 2.27
N HIS A 159 2.97 5.06 2.90
CA HIS A 159 3.13 6.49 3.07
C HIS A 159 4.45 6.84 3.80
N GLN A 160 4.76 6.16 4.90
CA GLN A 160 6.01 6.37 5.64
C GLN A 160 7.25 6.01 4.81
N ARG A 161 7.19 4.97 3.97
CA ARG A 161 8.31 4.64 3.07
C ARG A 161 8.40 5.65 1.93
N ALA A 162 7.27 6.12 1.43
CA ALA A 162 7.23 7.12 0.37
C ALA A 162 7.91 8.42 0.82
N LYS A 163 7.61 8.92 2.04
CA LYS A 163 8.30 10.05 2.68
C LYS A 163 9.82 9.92 2.80
N LYS A 164 10.36 8.70 2.79
CA LYS A 164 11.79 8.45 2.91
C LYS A 164 12.51 8.55 1.55
N HIS A 165 11.80 8.23 0.46
CA HIS A 165 12.42 8.07 -0.86
C HIS A 165 11.97 9.12 -1.88
N PHE A 166 10.78 9.68 -1.75
CA PHE A 166 10.29 10.77 -2.60
C PHE A 166 10.53 12.12 -1.94
N ASP A 167 10.91 13.12 -2.74
CA ASP A 167 10.98 14.52 -2.31
C ASP A 167 9.57 15.04 -1.99
N ASP A 168 8.62 14.81 -2.90
CA ASP A 168 7.18 15.04 -2.70
C ASP A 168 6.44 13.72 -2.57
N VAL A 169 5.70 13.55 -1.48
CA VAL A 169 5.02 12.29 -1.18
C VAL A 169 3.95 12.02 -2.25
N PRO A 170 3.99 10.87 -2.94
CA PRO A 170 2.98 10.50 -3.91
C PRO A 170 1.61 10.37 -3.25
N VAL A 171 0.57 10.59 -4.04
CA VAL A 171 -0.81 10.45 -3.60
C VAL A 171 -1.13 8.98 -3.36
N MET A 172 -1.95 8.65 -2.36
CA MET A 172 -2.32 7.28 -2.04
C MET A 172 -3.68 6.91 -2.65
N ILE A 173 -3.77 5.79 -3.36
CA ILE A 173 -5.06 5.21 -3.77
C ILE A 173 -5.31 3.96 -2.92
N PRO A 174 -6.24 4.02 -1.95
CA PRO A 174 -6.53 2.87 -1.11
C PRO A 174 -7.34 1.82 -1.88
N GLY A 175 -7.00 0.55 -1.67
CA GLY A 175 -7.81 -0.59 -2.12
C GLY A 175 -9.19 -0.61 -1.46
N VAL A 176 -10.07 -1.47 -1.99
CA VAL A 176 -11.43 -1.66 -1.46
C VAL A 176 -11.37 -2.17 0.00
N GLU A 177 -12.27 -1.64 0.83
CA GLU A 177 -12.40 -2.01 2.24
C GLU A 177 -12.73 -3.48 2.44
N LYS A 178 -12.04 -4.11 3.39
CA LYS A 178 -12.37 -5.45 3.87
C LYS A 178 -12.74 -5.42 5.34
N TRP A 179 -13.56 -6.37 5.77
CA TRP A 179 -14.04 -6.46 7.15
C TRP A 179 -12.90 -6.50 8.18
N TYR A 180 -11.77 -7.14 7.84
CA TYR A 180 -10.62 -7.27 8.73
C TYR A 180 -9.72 -6.02 8.74
N ASP A 181 -9.85 -5.09 7.79
CA ASP A 181 -9.03 -3.85 7.79
C ASP A 181 -9.31 -2.98 9.03
N ARG A 182 -10.47 -3.17 9.66
CA ARG A 182 -10.87 -2.48 10.91
C ARG A 182 -10.60 -3.30 12.17
N ALA A 183 -10.10 -4.53 12.03
CA ALA A 183 -9.96 -5.41 13.18
C ALA A 183 -8.81 -4.97 14.09
N PRO A 184 -9.00 -4.93 15.43
CA PRO A 184 -7.97 -4.45 16.36
C PRO A 184 -6.64 -5.22 16.26
N TRP A 185 -6.69 -6.53 16.01
CA TRP A 185 -5.49 -7.36 15.86
C TRP A 185 -4.70 -7.03 14.59
N VAL A 186 -5.37 -6.58 13.53
CA VAL A 186 -4.72 -6.16 12.28
C VAL A 186 -3.88 -4.90 12.52
N VAL A 187 -4.44 -3.91 13.22
CA VAL A 187 -3.71 -2.72 13.67
C VAL A 187 -2.51 -3.11 14.55
N GLY A 188 -2.70 -4.04 15.48
CA GLY A 188 -1.64 -4.56 16.35
C GLY A 188 -0.49 -5.22 15.57
N ILE A 189 -0.80 -6.07 14.59
CA ILE A 189 0.21 -6.72 13.72
C ILE A 189 0.96 -5.66 12.89
N GLU A 190 0.28 -4.64 12.39
CA GLU A 190 0.93 -3.58 11.61
C GLU A 190 1.90 -2.76 12.48
N LEU A 191 1.48 -2.44 13.71
CA LEU A 191 2.32 -1.77 14.71
C LEU A 191 3.56 -2.58 15.04
N LEU A 192 3.42 -3.90 15.26
CA LEU A 192 4.55 -4.79 15.51
C LEU A 192 5.51 -4.83 14.32
N LYS A 193 4.98 -4.88 13.08
CA LYS A 193 5.81 -4.83 11.87
C LYS A 193 6.57 -3.50 11.76
N MET A 194 5.92 -2.38 12.06
CA MET A 194 6.57 -1.06 12.03
C MET A 194 7.64 -0.91 13.12
N LEU A 195 7.36 -1.39 14.33
CA LEU A 195 8.34 -1.41 15.42
C LEU A 195 9.55 -2.27 15.04
N ARG A 196 9.31 -3.49 14.55
CA ARG A 196 10.35 -4.39 14.05
C ARG A 196 11.21 -3.71 12.99
N ASP A 197 10.59 -3.03 12.03
CA ASP A 197 11.32 -2.34 10.97
C ASP A 197 12.10 -1.12 11.49
N ARG A 198 11.55 -0.36 12.45
CA ARG A 198 12.25 0.77 13.11
C ARG A 198 13.46 0.28 13.90
N LEU A 199 13.38 -0.91 14.47
CA LEU A 199 14.49 -1.56 15.18
C LEU A 199 15.51 -2.21 14.22
N GLY A 200 15.33 -2.11 12.89
CA GLY A 200 16.23 -2.73 11.91
C GLY A 200 16.21 -4.26 11.92
N LEU A 201 15.20 -4.87 12.54
CA LEU A 201 15.08 -6.33 12.66
C LEU A 201 14.54 -6.99 11.38
N THR A 202 14.15 -6.21 10.38
CA THR A 202 13.77 -6.72 9.08
C THR A 202 15.02 -7.20 8.35
N ARG A 203 15.18 -8.52 8.24
CA ARG A 203 16.12 -9.12 7.29
C ARG A 203 15.57 -8.88 5.89
N VAL A 204 15.82 -7.70 5.34
CA VAL A 204 15.82 -7.54 3.88
C VAL A 204 16.97 -8.43 3.43
N VAL A 205 16.65 -9.59 2.87
CA VAL A 205 17.64 -10.40 2.18
C VAL A 205 18.10 -9.54 1.02
N ARG A 206 19.19 -8.79 1.22
CA ARG A 206 19.92 -8.17 0.12
C ARG A 206 20.38 -9.34 -0.75
N ARG A 207 19.62 -9.67 -1.79
CA ARG A 207 20.22 -10.36 -2.93
C ARG A 207 21.31 -9.42 -3.42
N ARG A 208 22.57 -9.81 -3.22
CA ARG A 208 23.66 -9.24 -4.00
C ARG A 208 23.29 -9.54 -5.45
N SER A 209 23.04 -8.51 -6.23
CA SER A 209 23.09 -8.62 -7.68
C SER A 209 24.53 -8.98 -8.01
N GLU A 210 24.74 -10.24 -8.36
CA GLU A 210 25.88 -10.70 -9.15
C GLU A 210 25.65 -10.31 -10.62
#